data_AF-A0A956J7B8-F1
#
_entry.id   AF-A0A956J7B8-F1
#
_cell.length_a   1.000
_cell.length_b   1.000
_cell.length_c   1.000
_cell.angle_alpha   90.00
_cell.angle_beta   90.00
_cell.angle_gamma   90.00
#
_symmetry.space_group_name_H-M   'P 1'
#
loop_
_entity.id
_entity.type
_entity.pdbx_description
1 polymer ?
#
loop_
_entity_poly.entity_id
_entity_poly.type
_entity_poly.pdbx_seq_one_letter_code
_entity_poly.pdbx_strand_id
1 'polypeptide(L)'
;MLTERKQPKSEALTGVDCAWLRLDTPHNSMTVTALLVFDDPLDFDDLRHLVTTRLLPFRRFRQRVQRPGGLARPRWQLVDDFALDAHVKRCTLAPDADLHTLVARLLNDPLDPHEPLWDMHLV
;
A
#
# COMPACT_ATOMS: atom_id res chain seq x y z
N MET A 1 24.31 20.38 -17.69
CA MET A 1 23.55 20.69 -16.46
C MET A 1 22.08 20.38 -16.73
N LEU A 2 21.59 19.20 -16.31
CA LEU A 2 20.15 18.94 -16.31
C LEU A 2 19.57 19.63 -15.08
N THR A 3 18.66 20.57 -15.30
CA THR A 3 17.88 21.21 -14.23
C THR A 3 17.10 20.12 -13.49
N GLU A 4 17.47 19.83 -12.25
CA GLU A 4 16.64 19.03 -11.34
C GLU A 4 15.31 19.75 -11.16
N ARG A 5 14.30 19.35 -11.93
CA ARG A 5 12.93 19.80 -11.70
C ARG A 5 12.50 19.25 -10.35
N LYS A 6 12.43 20.14 -9.35
CA LYS A 6 11.82 19.86 -8.05
C LYS A 6 10.44 19.25 -8.30
N GLN A 7 10.32 17.93 -8.12
CA GLN A 7 9.08 17.24 -8.45
C GLN A 7 7.98 17.68 -7.47
N PRO A 8 6.74 17.87 -7.97
CA PRO A 8 5.66 18.35 -7.13
C PRO A 8 5.32 17.32 -6.04
N LYS A 9 5.10 17.80 -4.81
CA LYS A 9 4.67 16.98 -3.66
C LYS A 9 3.32 16.29 -3.91
N SER A 10 2.52 16.78 -4.86
CA SER A 10 1.23 16.21 -5.23
C SER A 10 0.99 16.20 -6.74
N GLU A 11 0.35 15.15 -7.25
CA GLU A 11 -0.05 14.98 -8.65
C GLU A 11 -1.52 14.56 -8.73
N ALA A 12 -2.23 14.96 -9.78
CA ALA A 12 -3.62 14.53 -9.98
C ALA A 12 -3.66 13.03 -10.29
N LEU A 13 -4.68 12.31 -9.78
CA LEU A 13 -4.93 10.93 -10.19
C LEU A 13 -5.13 10.84 -11.70
N THR A 14 -4.82 9.72 -12.34
CA THR A 14 -5.17 9.50 -13.75
C THR A 14 -6.68 9.27 -13.92
N GLY A 15 -7.18 9.19 -15.16
CA GLY A 15 -8.61 8.92 -15.39
C GLY A 15 -9.00 7.52 -14.90
N VAL A 16 -8.11 6.56 -15.14
CA VAL A 16 -8.24 5.17 -14.71
C VAL A 16 -8.18 5.08 -13.19
N ASP A 17 -7.20 5.72 -12.53
CA ASP A 17 -7.12 5.72 -11.05
C ASP A 17 -8.38 6.32 -10.42
N CYS A 18 -8.93 7.39 -11.00
CA CYS A 18 -10.19 7.97 -10.53
C CYS A 18 -11.37 7.00 -10.68
N ALA A 19 -11.40 6.18 -11.74
CA ALA A 19 -12.43 5.17 -11.92
C ALA A 19 -12.28 4.05 -10.89
N TRP A 20 -11.08 3.50 -10.70
CA TRP A 20 -10.78 2.50 -9.67
C TRP A 20 -11.19 2.99 -8.27
N LEU A 21 -10.79 4.21 -7.90
CA LEU A 21 -11.13 4.82 -6.61
C LEU A 21 -12.65 5.01 -6.39
N ARG A 22 -13.44 5.13 -7.46
CA ARG A 22 -14.91 5.26 -7.38
C ARG A 22 -15.61 3.90 -7.28
N LEU A 23 -15.02 2.86 -7.85
CA LEU A 23 -15.52 1.50 -7.80
C LEU A 23 -15.18 0.81 -6.47
N ASP A 24 -14.16 1.30 -5.78
CA ASP A 24 -13.76 0.84 -4.46
C ASP A 24 -14.81 1.24 -3.41
N THR A 25 -15.52 0.24 -2.88
CA THR A 25 -16.57 0.41 -1.88
C THR A 25 -16.44 -0.67 -0.80
N PRO A 26 -17.07 -0.50 0.39
CA PRO A 26 -17.03 -1.51 1.43
C PRO A 26 -17.52 -2.91 1.01
N HIS A 27 -18.32 -2.99 -0.06
CA HIS A 27 -18.85 -4.25 -0.60
C HIS A 27 -18.15 -4.71 -1.89
N ASN A 28 -17.19 -3.93 -2.39
CA ASN A 28 -16.43 -4.21 -3.61
C ASN A 28 -15.04 -3.59 -3.46
N SER A 29 -14.14 -4.30 -2.78
CA SER A 29 -12.75 -3.88 -2.61
C SER A 29 -12.02 -3.99 -3.94
N MET A 30 -11.44 -2.89 -4.39
CA MET A 30 -10.62 -2.85 -5.60
C MET A 30 -9.13 -3.08 -5.28
N THR A 31 -8.85 -3.80 -4.18
CA THR A 31 -7.49 -4.14 -3.75
C THR A 31 -6.99 -5.38 -4.49
N VAL A 32 -5.77 -5.30 -5.01
CA VAL A 32 -5.07 -6.46 -5.57
C VAL A 32 -4.25 -7.11 -4.47
N THR A 33 -4.43 -8.41 -4.27
CA THR A 33 -3.68 -9.18 -3.26
C THR A 33 -2.89 -10.30 -3.91
N ALA A 34 -1.68 -10.52 -3.43
CA ALA A 34 -0.82 -11.63 -3.82
C ALA A 34 -0.38 -12.41 -2.59
N LEU A 35 -0.42 -13.74 -2.67
CA LEU A 35 0.19 -14.64 -1.70
C LEU A 35 1.47 -15.19 -2.31
N LEU A 36 2.60 -14.94 -1.67
CA LEU A 36 3.91 -15.45 -2.07
C LEU A 36 4.35 -16.50 -1.05
N VAL A 37 4.60 -17.72 -1.53
CA VAL A 37 5.10 -18.83 -0.73
C VAL A 37 6.55 -19.09 -1.11
N PHE A 38 7.42 -19.18 -0.10
CA PHE A 38 8.85 -19.40 -0.26
C PHE A 38 9.24 -20.73 0.38
N ASP A 39 10.25 -21.39 -0.18
CA ASP A 39 10.75 -22.68 0.32
C ASP A 39 11.48 -22.53 1.67
N ASP A 40 12.12 -21.38 1.89
CA ASP A 40 12.88 -21.06 3.09
C ASP A 40 12.26 -19.88 3.87
N PRO A 41 12.44 -19.82 5.20
CA PRO A 41 11.99 -18.68 6.00
C PRO A 41 12.64 -17.37 5.58
N LEU A 42 11.85 -16.31 5.46
CA LEU A 42 12.33 -14.97 5.19
C LEU A 42 12.61 -14.22 6.50
N ASP A 43 13.78 -13.59 6.61
CA ASP A 43 14.05 -12.67 7.71
C ASP A 43 13.26 -11.36 7.54
N PHE A 44 12.72 -10.85 8.64
CA PHE A 44 11.86 -9.67 8.61
C PHE A 44 12.64 -8.38 8.40
N ASP A 45 13.85 -8.28 8.94
CA ASP A 45 14.69 -7.10 8.74
C ASP A 45 15.22 -7.05 7.30
N ASP A 46 15.54 -8.20 6.71
CA ASP A 46 15.87 -8.31 5.28
C ASP A 46 14.69 -7.90 4.38
N LEU A 47 13.47 -8.35 4.69
CA LEU A 47 12.26 -7.90 3.98
C LEU A 47 12.09 -6.39 4.06
N ARG A 48 12.21 -5.81 5.25
CA ARG A 48 12.11 -4.36 5.47
C ARG A 48 13.19 -3.60 4.70
N HIS A 49 14.41 -4.12 4.70
CA HIS A 49 15.51 -3.55 3.93
C HIS A 49 15.22 -3.57 2.42
N LEU A 50 14.70 -4.69 1.90
CA LEU A 50 14.32 -4.81 0.50
C LEU A 50 13.22 -3.82 0.13
N VAL A 51 12.15 -3.74 0.93
CA VAL A 51 11.06 -2.78 0.70
C VAL A 51 11.59 -1.34 0.69
N THR A 52 12.44 -0.99 1.66
CA THR A 52 13.04 0.34 1.77
C THR A 52 13.92 0.69 0.56
N THR A 53 14.73 -0.25 0.10
CA THR A 53 15.72 0.01 -0.97
C THR A 53 15.18 -0.18 -2.38
N ARG A 54 14.12 -0.99 -2.56
CA ARG A 54 13.58 -1.36 -3.88
C ARG A 54 12.18 -0.81 -4.14
N LEU A 55 11.33 -0.73 -3.12
CA LEU A 55 9.93 -0.30 -3.28
C LEU A 55 9.75 1.19 -3.01
N LEU A 56 10.25 1.68 -1.86
CA LEU A 56 10.10 3.09 -1.46
C LEU A 56 10.77 4.13 -2.38
N PRO A 57 11.80 3.83 -3.21
CA PRO A 57 12.27 4.76 -4.22
C PRO A 57 11.15 5.23 -5.16
N PHE A 58 10.16 4.37 -5.44
CA PHE A 58 8.95 4.76 -6.17
C PHE A 58 8.01 5.57 -5.27
N ARG A 59 7.83 6.86 -5.60
CA ARG A 59 7.01 7.78 -4.79
C ARG A 59 5.59 7.30 -4.52
N ARG A 60 5.01 6.50 -5.42
CA ARG A 60 3.64 5.96 -5.29
C ARG A 60 3.43 5.21 -3.97
N PHE A 61 4.43 4.48 -3.49
CA PHE A 61 4.35 3.74 -2.22
C PHE A 61 4.45 4.63 -0.96
N ARG A 62 4.72 5.92 -1.15
CA ARG A 62 4.74 6.93 -0.08
C ARG A 62 3.66 8.00 -0.29
N GLN A 63 2.71 7.74 -1.19
CA GLN A 63 1.63 8.66 -1.51
C GLN A 63 0.29 8.09 -1.09
N ARG A 64 -0.51 8.90 -0.42
CA ARG A 64 -1.93 8.64 -0.16
C ARG A 64 -2.80 9.38 -1.16
N VAL A 65 -4.08 9.00 -1.25
CA VAL A 65 -5.06 9.74 -2.05
C VAL A 65 -5.66 10.84 -1.18
N GLN A 66 -5.45 12.10 -1.58
CA GLN A 66 -6.17 13.25 -1.04
C GLN A 66 -7.40 13.52 -1.90
N ARG A 67 -8.57 13.59 -1.27
CA ARG A 67 -9.83 14.01 -1.91
C ARG A 67 -10.12 15.46 -1.53
N PRO A 68 -9.70 16.45 -2.34
CA PRO A 68 -10.12 17.83 -2.08
C PRO A 68 -11.65 17.90 -2.21
N GLY A 69 -12.31 18.58 -1.27
CA GLY A 69 -13.78 18.69 -1.27
C GLY A 69 -14.33 19.33 -2.55
N GLY A 70 -15.64 19.17 -2.77
CA GLY A 70 -16.34 19.71 -3.94
C GLY A 70 -16.05 18.92 -5.22
N LEU A 71 -15.90 19.63 -6.35
CA LEU A 71 -15.69 19.04 -7.69
C LEU A 71 -14.20 18.86 -8.04
N ALA A 72 -13.30 19.12 -7.09
CA ALA A 72 -11.87 19.03 -7.32
C ALA A 72 -11.43 17.57 -7.50
N ARG A 73 -10.51 17.35 -8.45
CA ARG A 73 -10.03 16.00 -8.76
C ARG A 73 -9.18 15.45 -7.61
N PRO A 74 -9.36 14.18 -7.20
CA PRO A 74 -8.47 13.52 -6.25
C PRO A 74 -7.00 13.57 -6.71
N ARG A 75 -6.09 13.61 -5.73
CA ARG A 75 -4.66 13.75 -5.98
C ARG A 75 -3.88 12.74 -5.16
N TRP A 76 -2.79 12.25 -5.75
CA TRP A 76 -1.75 11.57 -5.01
C TRP A 76 -0.95 12.62 -4.24
N GLN A 77 -0.77 12.42 -2.95
CA GLN A 77 -0.07 13.33 -2.06
C GLN A 77 0.98 12.56 -1.27
N LEU A 78 2.23 13.03 -1.30
CA LEU A 78 3.29 12.44 -0.48
C LEU A 78 2.95 12.60 1.01
N VAL A 79 3.14 11.54 1.78
CA VAL A 79 3.06 11.58 3.24
C VAL A 79 4.39 12.08 3.78
N ASP A 80 4.37 13.13 4.61
CA ASP A 80 5.61 13.74 5.14
C ASP A 80 6.27 12.81 6.17
N ASP A 81 5.48 12.15 7.04
CA ASP A 81 5.96 11.25 8.10
C ASP A 81 5.65 9.77 7.80
N PHE A 82 6.08 9.29 6.63
CA PHE A 82 5.84 7.90 6.22
C PHE A 82 6.46 6.89 7.20
N ALA A 83 5.65 6.00 7.78
CA ALA A 83 6.06 4.97 8.71
C ALA A 83 6.00 3.57 8.07
N LEU A 84 7.15 2.96 7.78
CA LEU A 84 7.21 1.62 7.16
C LEU A 84 6.48 0.54 8.00
N ASP A 85 6.51 0.67 9.32
CA ASP A 85 5.93 -0.28 10.27
C ASP A 85 4.40 -0.35 10.18
N ALA A 86 3.76 0.70 9.65
CA ALA A 86 2.32 0.70 9.37
C ALA A 86 1.96 -0.19 8.17
N HIS A 87 2.92 -0.47 7.28
CA HIS A 87 2.72 -1.21 6.04
C HIS A 87 3.35 -2.61 6.06
N VAL A 88 4.52 -2.79 6.66
CA VAL A 88 5.21 -4.09 6.71
C VAL A 88 5.07 -4.69 8.10
N LYS A 89 4.22 -5.70 8.22
CA LYS A 89 3.83 -6.32 9.50
C LYS A 89 4.30 -7.76 9.56
N ARG A 90 4.60 -8.22 10.77
CA ARG A 90 4.79 -9.64 11.07
C ARG A 90 3.48 -10.17 11.68
N CYS A 91 2.97 -11.24 11.13
CA CYS A 91 1.87 -12.02 11.67
C CYS A 91 2.42 -13.34 12.17
N THR A 92 1.73 -13.94 13.14
CA THR A 92 2.02 -15.31 13.59
C THR A 92 0.73 -16.09 13.50
N LEU A 93 0.77 -17.28 12.92
CA LEU A 93 -0.33 -18.22 13.00
C LEU A 93 -0.26 -18.98 14.32
N ALA A 94 -1.41 -19.16 14.98
CA ALA A 94 -1.51 -20.12 16.07
C ALA A 94 -1.25 -21.55 15.53
N PRO A 95 -0.77 -22.49 16.35
CA PRO A 95 -0.43 -23.84 15.88
C PRO A 95 -1.57 -24.59 15.16
N ASP A 96 -2.82 -24.25 15.48
CA ASP A 96 -4.05 -24.80 14.93
C ASP A 96 -4.73 -23.88 13.90
N ALA A 97 -4.14 -22.70 13.62
CA ALA A 97 -4.71 -21.74 12.69
C ALA A 97 -4.36 -22.08 11.23
N ASP A 98 -5.36 -21.88 10.37
CA ASP A 98 -5.26 -22.08 8.93
C ASP A 98 -4.83 -20.79 8.22
N LEU A 99 -3.76 -20.86 7.41
CA LEU A 99 -3.28 -19.76 6.58
C LEU A 99 -4.39 -19.23 5.65
N HIS A 100 -5.24 -20.12 5.11
CA HIS A 100 -6.33 -19.70 4.24
C HIS A 100 -7.33 -18.80 4.98
N THR A 101 -7.60 -19.07 6.26
CA THR A 101 -8.46 -18.21 7.09
C THR A 101 -7.82 -16.84 7.34
N LEU A 102 -6.51 -16.78 7.61
CA LEU A 102 -5.79 -15.52 7.74
C LEU A 102 -5.85 -14.70 6.45
N VAL A 103 -5.54 -15.34 5.31
CA VAL A 103 -5.57 -14.68 3.99
C VAL A 103 -6.98 -14.21 3.65
N ALA A 104 -8.01 -15.03 3.90
CA ALA A 104 -9.40 -14.65 3.68
C ALA A 104 -9.80 -13.42 4.52
N ARG A 105 -9.32 -13.30 5.75
CA ARG A 105 -9.53 -12.09 6.57
C ARG A 105 -8.83 -10.88 5.94
N LEU A 106 -7.54 -10.99 5.62
CA LEU A 106 -6.75 -9.90 5.06
C LEU A 106 -7.30 -9.40 3.71
N LEU A 107 -7.80 -10.30 2.87
CA LEU A 107 -8.44 -9.96 1.58
C LEU A 107 -9.68 -9.06 1.74
N ASN A 108 -10.38 -9.16 2.88
CA ASN A 108 -11.61 -8.44 3.15
C ASN A 108 -11.42 -7.21 4.04
N ASP A 109 -10.24 -7.04 4.65
CA ASP A 109 -9.93 -5.85 5.43
C ASP A 109 -9.56 -4.68 4.50
N PRO A 110 -10.34 -3.58 4.50
CA PRO A 110 -10.02 -2.42 3.66
C PRO A 110 -8.76 -1.73 4.17
N LEU A 111 -7.95 -1.24 3.23
CA LEU A 111 -6.79 -0.39 3.54
C LEU A 111 -7.26 0.98 4.08
N ASP A 112 -6.48 1.57 4.99
CA ASP A 112 -6.77 2.90 5.52
C ASP A 112 -6.63 3.96 4.40
N PRO A 113 -7.71 4.68 4.03
CA PRO A 113 -7.66 5.70 2.97
C PRO A 113 -6.80 6.91 3.32
N HIS A 114 -6.38 7.06 4.58
CA HIS A 114 -5.50 8.13 5.04
C HIS A 114 -4.00 7.80 4.91
N GLU A 115 -3.66 6.56 4.54
CA GLU A 115 -2.29 6.09 4.34
C GLU A 115 -2.02 5.75 2.86
N PRO A 116 -0.76 5.52 2.47
CA PRO A 116 -0.45 4.88 1.19
C PRO A 116 -1.17 3.52 1.08
N LEU A 117 -1.90 3.31 -0.02
CA LEU A 117 -2.81 2.18 -0.17
C LEU A 117 -2.08 0.88 -0.53
N TRP A 118 -1.33 0.33 0.42
CA TRP A 118 -0.71 -1.00 0.34
C TRP A 118 -0.29 -1.48 1.73
N ASP A 119 -0.17 -2.79 1.90
CA ASP A 119 0.51 -3.40 3.04
C ASP A 119 1.17 -4.74 2.63
N MET A 120 1.99 -5.28 3.53
CA MET A 120 2.67 -6.55 3.40
C MET A 120 2.68 -7.25 4.76
N HIS A 121 2.29 -8.52 4.78
CA HIS A 121 2.26 -9.33 5.98
C HIS A 121 3.21 -10.51 5.80
N LEU A 122 4.27 -10.56 6.60
CA LEU A 122 5.11 -11.74 6.74
C LEU A 122 4.49 -12.64 7.81
N VAL A 123 4.01 -13.81 7.41
CA VAL A 123 3.33 -14.78 8.27
C VAL A 123 4.32 -15.80 8.82
#